data_AF-A0A969ILL0-F1
#
_entry.id   AF-A0A969ILL0-F1
#
_cell.length_a   1.000
_cell.length_b   1.000
_cell.length_c   1.000
_cell.angle_alpha   90.00
_cell.angle_beta   90.00
_cell.angle_gamma   90.00
#
_symmetry.space_group_name_H-M   'P 1'
#
loop_
_entity.id
_entity.type
_entity.pdbx_description
1 polymer ?
#
loop_
_entity_poly.entity_id
_entity_poly.type
_entity_poly.pdbx_seq_one_letter_code
_entity_poly.pdbx_strand_id
1 'polypeptide(L)'
;MLTVTHARRSRLRRQSNGKRICLSPRDVEIFRLLDRYRYLRSSFICAFFPEADQTGLVKRLGDLFHEGYLERPAQQYQYANALYLPAVYELNAQSEAVLRECGRDDLPIVLQRGRMGAYRHFSHALMIADILASSSLA
;
A
#
# COMPACT_ATOMS: atom_id res chain seq x y z
N MET A 1 -10.78 24.32 26.08
CA MET A 1 -9.81 23.38 25.48
C MET A 1 -10.58 22.14 25.02
N LEU A 2 -10.72 21.93 23.71
CA LEU A 2 -11.35 20.71 23.19
C LEU A 2 -10.33 19.56 23.28
N THR A 3 -10.62 18.59 24.13
CA THR A 3 -9.86 17.35 24.24
C THR A 3 -10.04 16.55 22.95
N VAL A 4 -8.99 16.47 22.12
CA VAL A 4 -8.96 15.56 20.97
C VAL A 4 -8.84 14.14 21.50
N THR A 5 -9.96 13.47 21.71
CA THR A 5 -10.00 12.02 21.96
C THR A 5 -9.47 11.34 20.70
N HIS A 6 -8.28 10.75 20.78
CA HIS A 6 -7.61 10.13 19.64
C HIS A 6 -8.27 8.79 19.29
N ALA A 7 -9.45 8.86 18.66
CA ALA A 7 -10.16 7.68 18.20
C ALA A 7 -9.32 6.94 17.15
N ARG A 8 -9.34 5.60 17.20
CA ARG A 8 -8.66 4.76 16.22
C ARG A 8 -9.24 5.04 14.83
N ARG A 9 -8.39 5.42 13.88
CA ARG A 9 -8.81 5.64 12.49
C ARG A 9 -9.36 4.35 11.88
N SER A 10 -10.36 4.51 11.04
CA SER A 10 -11.04 3.43 10.32
C SER A 10 -10.05 2.67 9.44
N ARG A 11 -10.17 1.34 9.43
CA ARG A 11 -9.42 0.51 8.48
C ARG A 11 -10.00 0.62 7.07
N LEU A 12 -11.31 0.82 6.97
CA LEU A 12 -12.10 0.69 5.74
C LEU A 12 -12.19 1.99 4.93
N ARG A 13 -12.20 3.13 5.62
CA ARG A 13 -12.40 4.45 5.01
C ARG A 13 -11.23 5.36 5.33
N ARG A 14 -10.88 6.19 4.34
CA ARG A 14 -9.92 7.28 4.54
C ARG A 14 -10.46 8.26 5.58
N GLN A 15 -9.55 8.73 6.43
CA GLN A 15 -9.82 9.68 7.51
C GLN A 15 -8.54 10.49 7.69
N SER A 16 -8.36 11.47 6.80
CA SER A 16 -7.24 12.41 6.90
C SER A 16 -7.44 13.27 8.14
N ASN A 17 -6.33 13.55 8.82
CA ASN A 17 -6.28 14.53 9.91
C ASN A 17 -5.49 15.78 9.51
N GLY A 18 -5.22 15.97 8.22
CA GLY A 18 -4.41 17.06 7.69
C GLY A 18 -2.92 16.95 8.08
N LYS A 19 -2.44 15.75 8.43
CA LYS A 19 -1.03 15.55 8.76
C LYS A 19 -0.18 15.84 7.53
N ARG A 20 0.75 16.79 7.65
CA ARG A 20 1.76 17.02 6.63
C ARG A 20 2.72 15.83 6.58
N ILE A 21 2.69 15.11 5.46
CA ILE A 21 3.58 13.98 5.21
C ILE A 21 4.78 14.48 4.40
N CYS A 22 5.95 14.53 5.02
CA CYS A 22 7.21 14.59 4.29
C CYS A 22 7.56 13.16 3.87
N LEU A 23 7.64 12.89 2.56
CA LEU A 23 8.00 11.57 2.04
C LEU A 23 9.49 11.31 2.27
N SER A 24 9.78 10.15 2.85
CA SER A 24 11.14 9.65 3.05
C SER A 24 11.57 8.80 1.85
N PRO A 25 12.89 8.56 1.68
CA PRO A 25 13.38 7.64 0.66
C PRO A 25 12.72 6.25 0.73
N ARG A 26 12.45 5.75 1.94
CA ARG A 26 11.74 4.47 2.13
C ARG A 26 10.31 4.50 1.58
N ASP A 27 9.60 5.62 1.68
CA ASP A 27 8.25 5.71 1.13
C ASP A 27 8.29 5.62 -0.41
N VAL A 28 9.30 6.19 -1.04
CA VAL A 28 9.53 6.06 -2.48
C VAL A 28 9.86 4.61 -2.85
N GLU A 29 10.67 3.91 -2.06
CA GLU A 29 10.93 2.47 -2.25
C GLU A 29 9.65 1.63 -2.10
N ILE A 30 8.79 1.93 -1.12
CA ILE A 30 7.47 1.30 -0.99
C ILE A 30 6.65 1.54 -2.26
N PHE A 31 6.70 2.76 -2.82
CA PHE A 31 6.00 3.05 -4.07
C PHE A 31 6.58 2.26 -5.24
N ARG A 32 7.90 2.13 -5.36
CA ARG A 32 8.55 1.29 -6.39
C ARG A 32 8.13 -0.17 -6.29
N LEU A 33 8.08 -0.73 -5.07
CA LEU A 33 7.59 -2.08 -4.84
C LEU A 33 6.12 -2.24 -5.27
N LEU A 34 5.28 -1.27 -4.92
CA LEU A 34 3.87 -1.28 -5.33
C LEU A 34 3.68 -1.01 -6.83
N ASP A 35 4.62 -0.34 -7.49
CA ASP A 35 4.62 -0.21 -8.95
C ASP A 35 4.94 -1.55 -9.63
N ARG A 36 5.96 -2.24 -9.11
CA ARG A 36 6.41 -3.54 -9.61
C ARG A 36 5.37 -4.64 -9.44
N TYR A 37 4.82 -4.78 -8.23
CA TYR A 37 3.91 -5.88 -7.88
C TYR A 37 2.43 -5.53 -7.97
N ARG A 38 2.09 -4.24 -8.16
CA ARG A 38 0.73 -3.68 -8.15
C ARG A 38 0.01 -3.75 -6.80
N TYR A 39 -0.02 -4.92 -6.16
CA TYR A 39 -0.61 -5.16 -4.84
C TYR A 39 0.46 -5.70 -3.90
N LEU A 40 0.54 -5.13 -2.69
CA LEU A 40 1.29 -5.77 -1.61
C LEU A 40 0.53 -5.67 -0.29
N ARG A 41 0.60 -6.76 0.47
CA ARG A 41 0.15 -6.79 1.86
C ARG A 41 1.16 -6.08 2.76
N SER A 42 0.70 -5.50 3.86
CA SER A 42 1.60 -4.92 4.87
C SER A 42 2.68 -5.90 5.34
N SER A 43 2.36 -7.19 5.44
CA SER A 43 3.32 -8.24 5.82
C SER A 43 4.47 -8.38 4.82
N PHE A 44 4.21 -8.29 3.52
CA PHE A 44 5.26 -8.36 2.50
C PHE A 44 6.07 -7.08 2.44
N ILE A 45 5.42 -5.90 2.57
CA ILE A 45 6.13 -4.63 2.67
C ILE A 45 7.09 -4.66 3.87
N CYS A 46 6.63 -5.12 5.02
CA CYS A 46 7.43 -5.36 6.21
C CYS A 46 8.63 -6.29 5.97
N ALA A 47 8.41 -7.39 5.24
CA ALA A 47 9.48 -8.35 4.92
C ALA A 47 10.55 -7.80 3.97
N PHE A 48 10.21 -6.85 3.07
CA PHE A 48 11.20 -6.15 2.23
C PHE A 48 12.05 -5.13 3.00
N PHE A 49 11.66 -4.78 4.23
CA PHE A 49 12.40 -3.87 5.12
C PHE A 49 12.59 -4.50 6.51
N PRO A 50 13.32 -5.63 6.64
CA PRO A 50 13.37 -6.39 7.88
C PRO A 50 14.02 -5.61 9.03
N GLU A 51 15.00 -4.76 8.73
CA GLU A 51 15.67 -3.85 9.66
C GLU A 51 14.80 -2.67 10.15
N ALA A 52 13.65 -2.42 9.54
CA ALA A 52 12.76 -1.34 9.97
C ALA A 52 11.95 -1.73 11.22
N ASP A 53 11.57 -0.74 12.03
CA ASP A 53 10.53 -0.93 13.05
C ASP A 53 9.21 -1.28 12.36
N GLN A 54 8.82 -2.55 12.50
CA GLN A 54 7.64 -3.11 11.85
C GLN A 54 6.35 -2.41 12.30
N THR A 55 6.28 -1.99 13.57
CA THR A 55 5.11 -1.28 14.10
C THR A 55 5.04 0.13 13.52
N GLY A 56 6.17 0.83 13.48
CA GLY A 56 6.31 2.15 12.86
C GLY A 56 6.00 2.13 11.38
N LEU A 57 6.45 1.10 10.65
CA LEU A 57 6.21 0.94 9.22
C LEU A 57 4.71 0.73 8.93
N VAL A 58 4.03 -0.13 9.69
CA VAL A 58 2.58 -0.32 9.54
C VAL A 58 1.81 0.98 9.86
N LYS A 59 2.22 1.72 10.89
CA LYS A 59 1.65 3.06 11.18
C LYS A 59 1.88 4.02 10.02
N ARG A 60 3.08 4.02 9.43
CA ARG A 60 3.43 4.85 8.27
C ARG A 60 2.60 4.52 7.04
N LEU A 61 2.41 3.24 6.73
CA LEU A 61 1.51 2.80 5.66
C LEU A 61 0.06 3.26 5.90
N GLY A 62 -0.38 3.24 7.17
CA GLY A 62 -1.65 3.84 7.58
C GLY A 62 -1.71 5.33 7.27
N ASP A 63 -0.70 6.10 7.69
CA ASP A 63 -0.62 7.53 7.40
C ASP A 63 -0.65 7.83 5.90
N LEU A 64 0.13 7.12 5.09
CA LEU A 64 0.14 7.28 3.63
C LEU A 64 -1.23 7.00 3.01
N PHE A 65 -1.95 5.98 3.49
CA PHE A 65 -3.32 5.73 3.06
C PHE A 65 -4.28 6.84 3.51
N HIS A 66 -4.19 7.28 4.76
CA HIS A 66 -5.11 8.28 5.30
C HIS A 66 -4.91 9.67 4.68
N GLU A 67 -3.68 10.01 4.31
CA GLU A 67 -3.31 11.30 3.70
C GLU A 67 -3.25 11.27 2.17
N GLY A 68 -3.59 10.15 1.54
CA GLY A 68 -3.87 10.10 0.11
C GLY A 68 -2.76 9.66 -0.83
N TYR A 69 -1.64 9.20 -0.30
CA TYR A 69 -0.54 8.66 -1.10
C TYR A 69 -0.73 7.20 -1.51
N LEU A 70 -1.51 6.43 -0.75
CA LEU A 70 -1.80 5.02 -1.05
C LEU A 70 -3.30 4.75 -1.08
N GLU A 71 -3.68 3.74 -1.87
CA GLU A 71 -5.03 3.19 -1.87
C GLU A 71 -5.06 1.82 -1.21
N ARG A 72 -6.27 1.46 -0.80
CA ARG A 72 -6.61 0.13 -0.29
C ARG A 72 -7.75 -0.42 -1.15
N PRO A 73 -7.51 -1.48 -1.94
CA PRO A 73 -8.57 -2.09 -2.74
C PRO A 73 -9.76 -2.47 -1.85
N ALA A 74 -10.96 -2.00 -2.17
CA ALA A 74 -12.16 -2.27 -1.37
C ALA A 74 -12.48 -3.77 -1.31
N GLN A 75 -12.09 -4.51 -2.35
CA GLN A 75 -12.27 -5.96 -2.48
C GLN A 75 -11.58 -6.75 -1.36
N GLN A 76 -10.53 -6.20 -0.74
CA GLN A 76 -9.87 -6.85 0.39
C GLN A 76 -10.80 -7.04 1.60
N TYR A 77 -11.93 -6.31 1.65
CA TYR A 77 -12.94 -6.36 2.71
C TYR A 77 -14.19 -7.18 2.36
N GLN A 78 -14.18 -7.94 1.26
CA GLN A 78 -15.34 -8.73 0.82
C GLN A 78 -15.65 -9.93 1.72
N TYR A 79 -14.65 -10.45 2.43
CA TYR A 79 -14.80 -11.64 3.28
C TYR A 79 -14.95 -11.27 4.76
N ALA A 80 -15.67 -12.09 5.53
CA ALA A 80 -15.91 -11.86 6.96
C ALA A 80 -14.61 -11.78 7.80
N ASN A 81 -13.57 -12.49 7.38
CA ASN A 81 -12.26 -12.51 8.06
C ASN A 81 -11.33 -11.35 7.65
N ALA A 82 -11.76 -10.44 6.78
CA ALA A 82 -10.89 -9.41 6.20
C ALA A 82 -10.19 -8.51 7.23
N LEU A 83 -10.82 -8.28 8.39
CA LEU A 83 -10.23 -7.44 9.43
C LEU A 83 -9.00 -8.07 10.11
N TYR A 84 -8.89 -9.40 10.08
CA TYR A 84 -7.77 -10.17 10.64
C TYR A 84 -6.62 -10.35 9.66
N LEU A 85 -6.83 -10.03 8.38
CA LEU A 85 -5.80 -10.13 7.36
C LEU A 85 -4.92 -8.86 7.31
N PRO A 86 -3.63 -9.00 6.94
CA PRO A 86 -2.79 -7.86 6.60
C PRO A 86 -3.45 -6.97 5.54
N ALA A 87 -3.38 -5.65 5.72
CA ALA A 87 -3.98 -4.72 4.77
C ALA A 87 -3.24 -4.76 3.42
N VAL A 88 -3.98 -4.72 2.32
CA VAL A 88 -3.46 -4.68 0.95
C VAL A 88 -3.41 -3.22 0.49
N TYR A 89 -2.28 -2.84 -0.11
CA TYR A 89 -2.03 -1.50 -0.63
C TYR A 89 -1.79 -1.54 -2.14
N GLU A 90 -2.12 -0.44 -2.80
CA GLU A 90 -1.81 -0.17 -4.22
C GLU A 90 -1.47 1.32 -4.42
N LEU A 91 -0.80 1.66 -5.53
CA LEU A 91 -0.55 3.06 -5.89
C LEU A 91 -1.80 3.73 -6.42
N ASN A 92 -1.84 5.05 -6.27
CA ASN A 92 -2.79 5.94 -6.94
C ASN A 92 -2.08 7.00 -7.77
N ALA A 93 -2.86 7.91 -8.34
CA ALA A 93 -2.34 9.00 -9.16
C ALA A 93 -1.30 9.87 -8.42
N GLN A 94 -1.43 10.05 -7.10
CA GLN A 94 -0.50 10.86 -6.32
C GLN A 94 0.84 10.16 -6.12
N SER A 95 0.86 8.90 -5.69
CA SER A 95 2.12 8.14 -5.57
C SER A 95 2.77 7.87 -6.92
N GLU A 96 1.98 7.69 -7.99
CA GLU A 96 2.50 7.63 -9.36
C GLU A 96 3.17 8.95 -9.80
N ALA A 97 2.62 10.10 -9.39
CA ALA A 97 3.23 11.38 -9.69
C ALA A 97 4.59 11.54 -8.98
N VAL A 98 4.66 11.13 -7.70
CA VAL A 98 5.92 11.11 -6.95
C VAL A 98 6.96 10.22 -7.64
N LEU A 99 6.57 9.01 -8.07
CA LEU A 99 7.49 8.12 -8.79
C LEU A 99 8.00 8.74 -10.10
N ARG A 100 7.13 9.44 -10.85
CA ARG A 100 7.53 10.15 -12.07
C ARG A 100 8.57 11.25 -11.78
N GLU A 101 8.39 11.99 -10.68
CA GLU A 101 9.33 13.04 -10.25
C GLU A 101 10.66 12.47 -9.77
N CYS A 102 10.65 11.31 -9.11
CA CYS A 102 11.86 10.64 -8.60
C CYS A 102 12.65 9.85 -9.67
N GLY A 103 12.21 9.87 -10.93
CA GLY A 103 12.70 8.96 -11.96
C GLY A 103 12.06 7.59 -11.76
N ARG A 104 10.97 7.34 -12.50
CA ARG A 104 10.33 6.03 -12.51
C ARG A 104 11.26 5.09 -13.26
N ASP A 105 11.77 4.10 -12.56
CA ASP A 105 12.54 3.04 -13.23
C ASP A 105 11.61 2.32 -14.21
N ASP A 106 12.09 2.06 -15.43
CA ASP A 106 11.41 1.22 -16.43
C ASP A 106 11.43 -0.26 -16.02
N LEU A 107 11.20 -0.54 -14.73
CA LEU A 107 11.08 -1.88 -14.21
C LEU A 107 9.91 -2.57 -14.94
N PRO A 108 10.09 -3.82 -15.39
CA PRO A 108 9.01 -4.55 -16.02
C PRO A 108 7.85 -4.65 -15.04
N ILE A 109 6.75 -3.96 -15.35
CA ILE A 109 5.52 -4.01 -14.56
C ILE A 109 5.04 -5.46 -14.60
N VAL A 110 5.19 -6.19 -13.49
CA VAL A 110 4.93 -7.63 -13.46
C VAL A 110 3.44 -7.93 -13.59
N LEU A 111 2.61 -7.01 -13.10
CA LEU A 111 1.16 -7.05 -13.28
C LEU A 111 0.67 -5.74 -13.88
N GLN A 112 0.45 -5.71 -15.21
CA GLN A 112 -0.06 -4.52 -15.89
C GLN A 112 -1.30 -3.95 -15.20
N ARG A 113 -1.28 -2.64 -14.98
CA ARG A 113 -2.44 -1.86 -14.53
C ARG A 113 -3.43 -1.75 -15.68
N GLY A 114 -4.28 -2.78 -15.83
CA GLY A 114 -5.26 -2.83 -16.91
C GLY A 114 -6.26 -1.69 -16.81
N ARG A 115 -6.27 -0.80 -17.82
CA ARG A 115 -7.34 0.18 -18.05
C ARG A 115 -8.69 -0.54 -18.05
N MET A 116 -9.58 -0.20 -17.12
CA MET A 116 -11.00 -0.54 -17.09
C MET A 116 -11.47 -2.02 -17.00
N GLY A 117 -10.60 -3.04 -17.03
CA GLY A 117 -11.01 -4.45 -16.91
C GLY A 117 -10.64 -5.15 -15.59
N ALA A 118 -9.80 -4.54 -14.77
CA ALA A 118 -9.05 -5.23 -13.72
C ALA A 118 -9.79 -5.45 -12.40
N TYR A 119 -11.09 -5.16 -12.35
CA TYR A 119 -11.95 -5.43 -11.19
C TYR A 119 -12.41 -6.89 -11.10
N ARG A 120 -12.26 -7.71 -12.16
CA ARG A 120 -12.89 -9.04 -12.22
C ARG A 120 -12.28 -10.10 -11.29
N HIS A 121 -10.98 -10.05 -10.98
CA HIS A 121 -10.34 -11.08 -10.15
C HIS A 121 -9.28 -10.52 -9.18
N PHE A 122 -9.70 -9.68 -8.24
CA PHE A 122 -8.82 -9.14 -7.18
C PHE A 122 -8.03 -10.25 -6.48
N SER A 123 -8.70 -11.31 -6.03
CA SER A 123 -8.06 -12.42 -5.30
C SER A 123 -6.99 -13.15 -6.13
N HIS A 124 -7.21 -13.31 -7.43
CA HIS A 124 -6.25 -13.94 -8.33
C HIS A 124 -5.02 -13.05 -8.56
N ALA A 125 -5.24 -11.76 -8.82
CA ALA A 125 -4.14 -10.81 -8.99
C ALA A 125 -3.31 -10.65 -7.70
N LEU A 126 -3.98 -10.61 -6.54
CA LEU A 126 -3.32 -10.62 -5.24
C LEU A 126 -2.49 -11.89 -5.06
N MET A 127 -3.08 -13.08 -5.31
CA MET A 127 -2.36 -14.36 -5.24
C MET A 127 -1.08 -14.37 -6.09
N ILE A 128 -1.13 -13.89 -7.34
CA ILE A 128 0.07 -13.80 -8.19
C ILE A 128 1.09 -12.85 -7.59
N ALA A 129 0.67 -11.65 -7.15
CA ALA A 129 1.56 -10.67 -6.54
C ALA A 129 2.27 -11.24 -5.29
N ASP A 130 1.55 -11.97 -4.45
CA ASP A 130 2.11 -12.60 -3.25
C ASP A 130 3.12 -13.71 -3.57
N ILE A 131 2.87 -14.52 -4.60
CA ILE A 131 3.82 -15.54 -5.06
C ILE A 131 5.12 -14.87 -5.52
N LEU A 132 5.02 -13.84 -6.38
CA LEU A 132 6.18 -13.13 -6.92
C LEU A 132 6.96 -12.35 -5.85
N ALA A 133 6.24 -11.76 -4.89
CA ALA A 133 6.85 -11.09 -3.76
C ALA A 133 7.59 -12.09 -2.87
N SER A 134 6.99 -13.25 -2.59
CA SER A 134 7.63 -14.30 -1.78
C SER A 134 8.87 -14.88 -2.45
N SER A 135 8.87 -15.06 -3.78
CA SER A 135 10.03 -15.59 -4.49
C SER A 135 11.19 -14.60 -4.53
N SER A 136 10.93 -13.30 -4.35
CA SER A 136 11.96 -12.26 -4.32
C SER A 136 12.53 -12.03 -2.91
N LEU A 137 11.91 -12.63 -1.89
CA LEU A 137 12.34 -12.57 -0.49
C LEU A 137 13.05 -13.86 -0.03
N ALA A 138 13.01 -14.93 -0.84
CA ALA A 138 13.65 -16.21 -0.61
C ALA A 138 15.08 -16.22 -1.17
#